data_AF-U6MBI5-F1
#
_entry.id   AF-U6MBI5-F1
#
_cell.length_a   1.000
_cell.length_b   1.000
_cell.length_c   1.000
_cell.angle_alpha   90.00
_cell.angle_beta   90.00
_cell.angle_gamma   90.00
#
_symmetry.space_group_name_H-M   'P 1'
#
loop_
_entity.id
_entity.type
_entity.pdbx_description
1 polymer ?
#
loop_
_entity_poly.entity_id
_entity_poly.type
_entity_poly.pdbx_seq_one_letter_code
_entity_poly.pdbx_strand_id
1 'polypeptide(L)'
;MRDPSGAKAKVETFKFVVTNFMRPCDVPLNLWLVGAIMLSLPATYAADRMKKQLGFPATLWFEISLLALAFIWMAAGTVMINMSTTCEVTAPVPWWTTFITVSLFWCGSIGGVFFLLSIVLIPMFLAGGRTPQIL
;
A
#
# COMPACT_ATOMS: atom_id res chain seq x y z
N MET A 1 35.54 -15.66 5.49
CA MET A 1 35.52 -14.67 6.59
C MET A 1 34.30 -13.79 6.38
N ARG A 2 33.34 -13.83 7.31
CA ARG A 2 32.02 -13.18 7.19
C ARG A 2 32.17 -11.75 7.74
N ASP A 3 32.05 -10.75 6.88
CA ASP A 3 32.30 -9.34 7.20
C ASP A 3 31.35 -8.85 8.32
N PRO A 4 31.87 -8.45 9.50
CA PRO A 4 31.06 -8.00 10.63
C PRO A 4 30.52 -6.56 10.47
N SER A 5 30.92 -5.81 9.43
CA SER A 5 30.50 -4.41 9.23
C SER A 5 29.04 -4.28 8.78
N GLY A 6 28.54 -5.18 7.93
CA GLY A 6 27.17 -5.14 7.42
C GLY A 6 26.11 -5.38 8.49
N ALA A 7 26.43 -6.20 9.51
CA ALA A 7 25.53 -6.45 10.63
C ALA A 7 25.44 -5.24 11.57
N LYS A 8 26.56 -4.54 11.83
CA LYS A 8 26.54 -3.31 12.64
C LYS A 8 25.81 -2.17 11.93
N ALA A 9 25.99 -2.02 10.62
CA ALA A 9 25.26 -1.05 9.82
C ALA A 9 23.74 -1.30 9.90
N LYS A 10 23.27 -2.53 9.66
CA LYS A 10 21.83 -2.87 9.80
C LYS A 10 21.29 -2.56 11.19
N VAL A 11 22.06 -2.86 12.25
CA VAL A 11 21.63 -2.63 13.63
C VAL A 11 21.60 -1.13 13.95
N GLU A 12 22.54 -0.33 13.46
CA GLU A 12 22.50 1.13 13.62
C GLU A 12 21.39 1.78 12.79
N THR A 13 21.16 1.33 11.56
CA THR A 13 20.02 1.78 10.74
C THR A 13 18.70 1.43 11.42
N PHE A 14 18.59 0.23 11.97
CA PHE A 14 17.40 -0.18 12.70
C PHE A 14 17.20 0.63 13.99
N LYS A 15 18.27 0.88 14.75
CA LYS A 15 18.23 1.76 15.93
C LYS A 15 17.83 3.18 15.57
N PHE A 16 18.37 3.74 14.49
CA PHE A 16 18.04 5.07 13.97
C PHE A 16 16.57 5.17 13.55
N VAL A 17 16.02 4.14 12.91
CA VAL A 17 14.58 4.08 12.55
C VAL A 17 13.72 4.07 13.81
N VAL A 18 14.09 3.30 14.83
CA VAL A 18 13.31 3.18 16.09
C VAL A 18 13.37 4.45 16.93
N THR A 19 14.52 5.13 17.04
CA THR A 19 14.60 6.40 17.81
C THR A 19 13.89 7.57 17.12
N ASN A 20 13.86 7.61 15.78
CA ASN A 20 13.05 8.60 15.05
C ASN A 20 11.55 8.30 15.12
N PHE A 21 11.17 7.04 15.33
CA PHE A 21 9.78 6.63 15.51
C PHE A 21 9.17 7.20 16.81
N MET A 22 9.94 7.35 17.88
CA MET A 22 9.40 7.78 19.19
C MET A 22 9.37 9.29 19.43
N ARG A 23 9.68 10.12 18.43
CA ARG A 23 9.55 11.57 18.62
C ARG A 23 8.08 11.98 18.61
N PRO A 24 7.64 12.82 19.58
CA PRO A 24 6.27 13.29 19.63
C PRO A 24 6.01 14.15 18.39
N CYS A 25 5.07 13.69 17.58
CA CYS A 25 4.52 14.40 16.44
C CYS A 25 3.05 14.67 16.73
N ASP A 26 2.52 15.79 16.24
CA ASP A 26 1.14 16.23 16.50
C ASP A 26 0.08 15.22 16.00
N VAL A 27 0.48 14.31 15.11
CA VAL A 27 -0.36 13.27 14.52
C VAL A 27 0.26 11.89 14.78
N PRO A 28 -0.50 10.86 15.20
CA PRO A 28 0.01 9.52 15.48
C PRO A 28 0.34 8.77 14.18
N LEU A 29 1.37 9.22 13.47
CA LEU A 29 1.81 8.65 12.19
C LEU A 29 2.31 7.20 12.36
N ASN A 30 2.86 6.90 13.53
CA ASN A 30 3.25 5.55 13.94
C ASN A 30 2.05 4.60 13.97
N LEU A 31 0.88 5.07 14.41
CA LEU A 31 -0.33 4.25 14.47
C LEU A 31 -0.81 3.90 13.06
N TRP A 32 -0.72 4.86 12.13
CA TRP A 32 -0.99 4.60 10.73
C TRP A 32 -0.04 3.54 10.15
N LEU A 33 1.26 3.63 10.45
CA LEU A 33 2.27 2.70 9.95
C LEU A 33 2.09 1.29 10.54
N VAL A 34 1.74 1.19 11.82
CA VAL A 34 1.37 -0.08 12.46
C VAL A 34 0.14 -0.67 11.78
N GLY A 35 -0.89 0.13 11.51
CA GLY A 35 -2.06 -0.33 10.77
C GLY A 35 -1.74 -0.77 9.33
N ALA A 36 -0.82 -0.08 8.65
CA ALA A 36 -0.37 -0.47 7.31
C ALA A 36 0.36 -1.83 7.32
N ILE A 37 1.23 -2.07 8.30
CA ILE A 37 1.89 -3.38 8.50
C ILE A 37 0.87 -4.46 8.86
N MET A 38 -0.08 -4.13 9.73
CA MET A 38 -1.12 -5.06 10.15
C MET A 38 -2.14 -5.38 9.05
N LEU A 39 -2.31 -4.51 8.05
CA LEU A 39 -3.13 -4.79 6.86
C LEU A 39 -2.36 -5.61 5.82
N SER A 40 -1.05 -5.43 5.70
CA SER A 40 -0.23 -6.13 4.71
C SER A 40 0.08 -7.58 5.07
N LEU A 41 0.26 -7.90 6.37
CA LEU A 41 0.45 -9.28 6.83
C LEU A 41 -0.74 -10.24 6.57
N PRO A 42 -2.00 -9.89 6.92
CA PRO A 42 -3.16 -10.72 6.61
C PRO A 42 -3.46 -10.75 5.10
N ALA A 43 -3.15 -9.69 4.35
CA ALA A 43 -3.33 -9.72 2.90
C ALA A 43 -2.54 -10.88 2.26
N THR A 44 -1.33 -11.19 2.74
CA THR A 44 -0.53 -12.30 2.20
C THR A 44 -0.81 -13.63 2.94
N TYR A 45 -0.82 -13.61 4.28
CA TYR A 45 -0.93 -14.84 5.08
C TYR A 45 -2.37 -15.37 5.19
N ALA A 46 -3.35 -14.47 5.34
CA ALA A 46 -4.75 -14.87 5.43
C ALA A 46 -5.29 -15.31 4.07
N ALA A 47 -4.86 -14.69 2.96
CA ALA A 47 -5.23 -15.15 1.62
C ALA A 47 -4.82 -16.61 1.36
N ASP A 48 -3.59 -17.00 1.73
CA ASP A 48 -3.11 -18.38 1.56
C ASP A 48 -3.83 -19.41 2.46
N ARG A 49 -4.21 -19.01 3.68
CA ARG A 49 -4.99 -19.86 4.60
C ARG A 49 -6.45 -19.99 4.18
N MET A 50 -7.06 -18.89 3.73
CA MET A 50 -8.47 -18.82 3.32
C MET A 50 -8.72 -19.63 2.06
N LYS A 51 -7.79 -19.59 1.10
CA LYS A 51 -7.84 -20.39 -0.13
C LYS A 51 -7.94 -21.90 0.13
N LYS A 52 -7.33 -22.38 1.23
CA LYS A 52 -7.33 -23.79 1.61
C LYS A 52 -8.59 -24.25 2.35
N GLN A 53 -9.38 -23.35 2.91
CA GLN A 53 -10.47 -23.72 3.82
C GLN A 53 -11.88 -23.30 3.36
N LEU A 54 -12.03 -22.20 2.61
CA LEU A 54 -13.35 -21.58 2.37
C LEU A 54 -13.75 -21.48 0.89
N GLY A 55 -12.90 -21.97 -0.02
CA GLY A 55 -13.17 -21.96 -1.46
C GLY A 55 -12.98 -20.58 -2.13
N PHE A 56 -13.07 -20.58 -3.46
CA PHE A 56 -12.83 -19.39 -4.29
C PHE A 56 -13.78 -18.20 -4.04
N PRO A 57 -15.12 -18.38 -3.93
CA PRO A 57 -16.03 -17.24 -3.83
C PRO A 57 -15.90 -16.47 -2.50
N ALA A 58 -15.67 -17.18 -1.38
CA ALA A 58 -15.46 -16.54 -0.09
C ALA A 58 -14.10 -15.82 0.00
N THR A 59 -13.07 -16.37 -0.64
CA THR A 59 -11.75 -15.72 -0.73
C THR A 59 -11.85 -14.41 -1.51
N LEU A 60 -12.62 -14.39 -2.60
CA LEU A 60 -12.79 -13.21 -3.44
C LEU A 60 -13.52 -12.07 -2.69
N TRP A 61 -14.59 -12.39 -1.96
CA TRP A 61 -15.27 -11.40 -1.10
C TRP A 61 -14.37 -10.87 0.01
N PHE A 62 -13.55 -11.73 0.61
CA PHE A 62 -12.58 -11.32 1.61
C PHE A 62 -11.53 -10.37 1.03
N GLU A 63 -10.94 -10.71 -0.12
CA GLU A 63 -9.98 -9.85 -0.83
C GLU A 63 -10.58 -8.48 -1.16
N ILE A 64 -11.84 -8.43 -1.64
CA ILE A 64 -12.54 -7.16 -1.90
C ILE A 64 -12.72 -6.35 -0.62
N SER A 65 -13.14 -6.98 0.49
CA SER A 65 -13.35 -6.27 1.76
C SER A 65 -12.05 -5.71 2.33
N LEU A 66 -10.95 -6.47 2.20
CA LEU A 66 -9.63 -6.07 2.68
C LEU A 66 -9.05 -4.96 1.81
N LEU A 67 -9.31 -5.01 0.49
CA LEU A 67 -8.98 -3.93 -0.43
C LEU A 67 -9.74 -2.64 -0.10
N ALA A 68 -11.05 -2.72 0.19
CA ALA A 68 -11.85 -1.55 0.56
C ALA A 68 -11.38 -0.93 1.88
N LEU A 69 -11.09 -1.75 2.89
CA LEU A 69 -10.53 -1.31 4.16
C LEU A 69 -9.14 -0.67 3.97
N ALA A 70 -8.28 -1.26 3.14
CA ALA A 70 -6.99 -0.69 2.81
C ALA A 70 -7.16 0.67 2.11
N PHE A 71 -8.11 0.82 1.19
CA PHE A 71 -8.38 2.08 0.50
C PHE A 71 -8.78 3.20 1.48
N ILE A 72 -9.67 2.90 2.44
CA ILE A 72 -10.06 3.86 3.49
C ILE A 72 -8.85 4.20 4.38
N TRP A 73 -8.04 3.20 4.73
CA TRP A 73 -6.83 3.41 5.54
C TRP A 73 -5.79 4.28 4.82
N MET A 74 -5.62 4.11 3.51
CA MET A 74 -4.73 4.94 2.70
C MET A 74 -5.26 6.38 2.57
N ALA A 75 -6.58 6.58 2.47
CA ALA A 75 -7.19 7.91 2.50
C ALA A 75 -6.97 8.63 3.83
N ALA A 76 -7.09 7.91 4.96
CA ALA A 76 -6.76 8.45 6.28
C ALA A 76 -5.27 8.86 6.36
N GLY A 77 -4.37 8.07 5.76
CA GLY A 77 -2.95 8.39 5.62
C GLY A 77 -2.70 9.71 4.90
N THR A 78 -3.39 9.94 3.78
CA THR A 78 -3.30 11.21 3.02
C THR A 78 -3.68 12.41 3.87
N VAL A 79 -4.78 12.32 4.63
CA VAL A 79 -5.22 13.41 5.52
C VAL A 79 -4.20 13.66 6.63
N MET A 80 -3.67 12.59 7.22
CA MET A 80 -2.67 12.70 8.28
C MET A 80 -1.37 13.35 7.81
N ILE A 81 -0.89 13.06 6.60
CA ILE A 81 0.29 13.73 6.02
C ILE A 81 0.02 15.22 5.81
N ASN A 82 -1.15 15.58 5.28
CA ASN A 82 -1.51 16.98 5.01
C ASN A 82 -1.59 17.82 6.30
N MET A 83 -2.04 17.20 7.40
CA MET A 83 -2.14 17.87 8.70
C MET A 83 -0.80 17.93 9.47
N SER A 84 0.24 17.24 9.03
CA SER A 84 1.51 17.11 9.78
C SER A 84 2.69 17.85 9.12
N THR A 85 2.46 19.12 8.76
CA THR A 85 3.45 20.02 8.12
C THR A 85 4.68 20.30 8.98
N THR A 86 4.57 20.21 10.31
CA THR A 86 5.68 20.37 11.27
C THR A 86 6.49 19.08 11.47
N CYS A 87 5.92 17.92 11.12
CA CYS A 87 6.53 16.60 11.32
C CYS A 87 7.61 16.25 10.29
N GLU A 88 7.63 16.95 9.16
CA GLU A 88 8.63 16.78 8.10
C GLU A 88 10.06 16.98 8.65
N VAL A 89 10.24 17.94 9.54
CA VAL A 89 11.55 18.34 10.07
C VAL A 89 11.90 17.66 11.40
N THR A 90 10.90 17.30 12.22
CA THR A 90 11.12 16.72 13.55
C THR A 90 11.27 15.19 13.51
N ALA A 91 10.50 14.53 12.63
CA ALA A 91 10.52 13.09 12.41
C ALA A 91 10.41 12.77 10.89
N PRO A 92 11.48 13.04 10.11
CA PRO A 92 11.45 12.92 8.66
C PRO A 92 11.21 11.48 8.19
N VAL A 93 11.72 10.48 8.91
CA VAL A 93 11.62 9.07 8.53
C VAL A 93 10.16 8.58 8.46
N PRO A 94 9.35 8.68 9.53
CA PRO A 94 7.95 8.22 9.46
C PRO A 94 7.12 9.07 8.49
N TRP A 95 7.42 10.37 8.34
CA TRP A 95 6.72 11.26 7.40
C TRP A 95 6.97 10.84 5.94
N TRP A 96 8.24 10.74 5.53
CA TRP A 96 8.59 10.39 4.15
C TRP A 96 8.15 8.97 3.76
N THR A 97 8.26 8.00 4.67
CA THR A 97 7.81 6.62 4.39
C THR A 97 6.31 6.54 4.17
N THR A 98 5.54 7.24 5.00
CA THR A 98 4.08 7.34 4.85
C THR A 98 3.71 8.06 3.56
N PHE A 99 4.35 9.20 3.28
CA PHE A 99 4.15 9.95 2.03
C PHE A 99 4.41 9.10 0.79
N ILE A 100 5.59 8.50 0.69
CA ILE A 100 5.97 7.68 -0.48
C ILE A 100 5.01 6.49 -0.66
N THR A 101 4.62 5.83 0.43
CA THR A 101 3.73 4.67 0.36
C THR A 101 2.33 5.06 -0.11
N VAL A 102 1.78 6.16 0.43
CA VAL A 102 0.49 6.71 0.01
C VAL A 102 0.56 7.16 -1.45
N SER A 103 1.59 7.89 -1.85
CA SER A 103 1.77 8.35 -3.24
C SER A 103 1.89 7.19 -4.22
N LEU A 104 2.71 6.18 -3.92
CA LEU A 104 2.86 5.00 -4.79
C LEU A 104 1.55 4.23 -4.93
N PHE A 105 0.77 4.11 -3.85
CA PHE A 105 -0.53 3.47 -3.90
C PHE A 105 -1.51 4.22 -4.80
N TRP A 106 -1.66 5.54 -4.64
CA TRP A 106 -2.56 6.33 -5.47
C TRP A 106 -2.12 6.35 -6.94
N CYS A 107 -0.82 6.55 -7.19
CA CYS A 107 -0.27 6.53 -8.55
C CYS A 107 -0.45 5.15 -9.22
N GLY A 108 -0.17 4.06 -8.48
CA GLY A 108 -0.36 2.70 -8.97
C GLY A 108 -1.83 2.36 -9.24
N SER A 109 -2.73 2.77 -8.35
CA SER A 109 -4.18 2.54 -8.48
C SER A 109 -4.73 3.25 -9.72
N ILE A 110 -4.40 4.54 -9.89
CA ILE A 110 -4.81 5.33 -11.04
C ILE A 110 -4.20 4.76 -12.33
N GLY A 111 -2.91 4.44 -12.32
CA GLY A 111 -2.21 3.84 -13.47
C GLY A 111 -2.80 2.49 -13.89
N GLY A 112 -3.17 1.64 -12.92
CA GLY A 112 -3.81 0.35 -13.18
C GLY A 112 -5.18 0.50 -13.84
N VAL A 113 -6.01 1.44 -13.37
CA VAL A 113 -7.32 1.72 -14.00
C VAL A 113 -7.14 2.20 -15.43
N PHE A 114 -6.23 3.15 -15.69
CA PHE A 114 -5.95 3.61 -17.05
C PHE A 114 -5.41 2.51 -17.96
N PHE A 115 -4.58 1.61 -17.44
CA PHE A 115 -4.07 0.47 -18.18
C PHE A 115 -5.20 -0.50 -18.59
N LEU A 116 -6.10 -0.83 -17.67
CA LEU A 116 -7.27 -1.67 -17.96
C LEU A 116 -8.21 -1.01 -18.99
N LEU A 117 -8.46 0.30 -18.84
CA LEU A 117 -9.25 1.06 -19.82
C LEU A 117 -8.57 1.04 -21.19
N SER A 118 -7.25 1.20 -21.26
CA SER A 118 -6.51 1.16 -22.52
C SER A 118 -6.63 -0.20 -23.21
N ILE A 119 -6.55 -1.30 -22.45
CA ILE A 119 -6.74 -2.66 -22.98
C ILE A 119 -8.12 -2.86 -23.58
N VAL A 120 -9.17 -2.22 -23.06
CA VAL A 120 -10.53 -2.35 -23.63
C VAL A 120 -10.76 -1.37 -24.77
N LEU A 121 -10.32 -0.13 -24.62
CA LEU A 121 -10.56 0.95 -25.59
C LEU A 121 -9.77 0.77 -26.88
N ILE A 122 -8.51 0.32 -26.81
CA ILE A 122 -7.67 0.10 -28.00
C ILE A 122 -8.32 -0.92 -28.96
N PRO A 123 -8.69 -2.14 -28.54
CA PRO A 123 -9.34 -3.09 -29.43
C PRO A 123 -10.76 -2.66 -29.81
N MET A 124 -11.52 -1.95 -28.96
CA MET A 124 -12.82 -1.39 -29.38
C MET A 124 -12.66 -0.35 -30.50
N PHE A 125 -11.61 0.48 -30.44
CA PHE A 125 -11.29 1.46 -31.47
C PHE A 125 -10.76 0.78 -32.75
N LEU A 126 -9.89 -0.23 -32.63
CA LEU A 126 -9.33 -0.97 -33.77
C LEU A 126 -10.36 -1.91 -34.43
N ALA A 127 -11.29 -2.50 -33.67
CA ALA A 127 -12.38 -3.31 -34.19
C ALA A 127 -13.52 -2.47 -34.80
N GLY A 128 -13.44 -1.13 -34.68
CA GLY A 128 -14.29 -0.19 -35.41
C GLY A 128 -15.79 -0.47 -35.24
N GLY A 129 -16.28 -0.61 -34.01
CA GLY A 129 -17.72 -0.73 -33.72
C GLY A 129 -18.47 -1.86 -34.44
N ARG A 130 -17.78 -2.82 -35.08
CA ARG A 130 -18.42 -3.96 -35.73
C ARG A 130 -18.79 -4.95 -34.64
N THR A 131 -20.01 -4.81 -34.12
CA THR A 131 -20.73 -5.92 -33.47
C THR A 131 -20.47 -7.19 -34.29
N PRO A 132 -19.98 -8.29 -33.69
CA PRO A 132 -19.95 -9.55 -34.39
C PRO A 132 -21.40 -9.88 -34.74
N GLN A 133 -21.76 -9.77 -36.02
CA GLN A 133 -22.96 -10.40 -36.52
C GLN A 133 -22.70 -11.90 -36.44
N ILE A 134 -23.11 -12.46 -35.31
CA ILE A 134 -23.30 -13.89 -35.11
C ILE A 134 -24.35 -14.28 -36.15
N LEU A 135 -23.87 -15.00 -37.16
CA LEU A 135 -24.62 -15.59 -38.26
C LEU A 135 -25.70 -16.53 -37.74
#